data_AF-A0A942HK77-F1
#
_entry.id   AF-A0A942HK77-F1
#
_cell.length_a   1.000
_cell.length_b   1.000
_cell.length_c   1.000
_cell.angle_alpha   90.00
_cell.angle_beta   90.00
_cell.angle_gamma   90.00
#
_symmetry.space_group_name_H-M   'P 1'
#
loop_
_entity.id
_entity.type
_entity.pdbx_description
1 polymer ?
#
loop_
_entity_poly.entity_id
_entity_poly.type
_entity_poly.pdbx_seq_one_letter_code
_entity_poly.pdbx_strand_id
1 'polypeptide(L)'
;MTTRERLHRIVDELPEEELDAALQAIEGRADDPMIRRLDDAPLDDEEISPEEEAAVQEARDEVAAGAPRVSQDEIKREFGVE
;
A
#
# COMPACT_ATOMS: atom_id res chain seq x y z
N MET A 1 -0.92 -23.21 25.67
CA MET A 1 -0.97 -21.77 25.40
C MET A 1 -1.80 -21.56 24.15
N THR A 2 -2.83 -20.73 24.21
CA THR A 2 -3.68 -20.40 23.06
C THR A 2 -2.99 -19.39 22.14
N THR A 3 -3.46 -19.24 20.89
CA THR A 3 -2.96 -18.20 19.97
C THR A 3 -3.10 -16.80 20.56
N ARG A 4 -4.21 -16.55 21.29
CA ARG A 4 -4.46 -15.28 21.97
C ARG A 4 -3.44 -15.01 23.08
N GLU A 5 -3.17 -16.01 23.93
CA GLU A 5 -2.15 -15.90 24.98
C GLU A 5 -0.75 -15.66 24.42
N ARG A 6 -0.42 -16.31 23.29
CA ARG A 6 0.86 -16.09 22.61
C ARG A 6 0.98 -14.67 22.06
N LEU A 7 -0.08 -14.15 21.45
CA LEU A 7 -0.10 -12.80 20.89
C LEU A 7 0.09 -11.74 21.97
N HIS A 8 -0.64 -11.85 23.09
CA HIS A 8 -0.48 -10.92 24.22
C HIS A 8 0.96 -10.86 24.71
N ARG A 9 1.63 -12.01 24.89
CA ARG A 9 3.04 -12.04 25.32
C ARG A 9 3.96 -11.33 24.33
N ILE A 10 3.77 -11.53 23.03
CA ILE A 10 4.61 -10.88 22.01
C ILE A 10 4.43 -9.37 22.06
N VAL A 11 3.19 -8.88 22.24
CA VAL A 11 2.91 -7.45 22.39
C VAL A 11 3.57 -6.88 23.64
N ASP A 12 3.54 -7.60 24.77
CA ASP A 12 4.17 -7.17 26.02
C ASP A 12 5.72 -7.12 25.95
N GLU A 13 6.32 -7.90 25.04
CA GLU A 13 7.78 -7.99 24.84
C GLU A 13 8.30 -7.10 23.71
N LEU A 14 7.41 -6.43 22.95
CA LEU A 14 7.79 -5.61 21.80
C LEU A 14 8.51 -4.32 22.26
N PRO A 15 9.56 -3.86 21.56
CA PRO A 15 10.13 -2.54 21.78
C PRO A 15 9.08 -1.44 21.54
N GLU A 16 9.12 -0.37 22.34
CA GLU A 16 8.13 0.73 22.25
C GLU A 16 8.09 1.34 20.84
N GLU A 17 9.26 1.44 20.18
CA GLU A 17 9.39 1.94 18.81
C GLU A 17 8.71 1.08 17.74
N GLU A 18 8.38 -0.17 18.04
CA GLU A 18 7.69 -1.09 17.12
C GLU A 18 6.18 -1.18 17.38
N LEU A 19 5.69 -0.68 18.53
CA LEU A 19 4.28 -0.81 18.92
C LEU A 19 3.33 -0.14 17.93
N ASP A 20 3.67 1.06 17.46
CA ASP A 20 2.84 1.79 16.50
C ASP A 20 2.71 1.03 15.16
N ALA A 21 3.82 0.47 14.67
CA ALA A 21 3.82 -0.32 13.44
C ALA A 21 3.02 -1.62 13.60
N ALA A 22 3.17 -2.30 14.74
CA ALA A 22 2.42 -3.52 15.05
C ALA A 22 0.91 -3.24 15.16
N LEU A 23 0.52 -2.14 15.80
CA LEU A 23 -0.88 -1.73 15.91
C LEU A 23 -1.48 -1.44 14.52
N GLN A 24 -0.79 -0.63 13.70
CA GLN A 24 -1.24 -0.31 12.34
C GLN A 24 -1.42 -1.57 11.48
N ALA A 25 -0.51 -2.54 11.56
CA ALA A 25 -0.63 -3.79 10.83
C ALA A 25 -1.86 -4.62 11.26
N ILE A 26 -2.15 -4.66 12.57
CA ILE A 26 -3.29 -5.41 13.10
C ILE A 26 -4.62 -4.71 12.76
N GLU A 27 -4.70 -3.39 12.95
CA GLU A 27 -5.89 -2.58 12.62
C GLU A 27 -6.19 -2.61 11.12
N GLY A 28 -5.17 -2.39 10.27
CA GLY A 28 -5.34 -2.42 8.82
C GLY A 28 -5.89 -3.75 8.32
N ARG A 29 -5.42 -4.87 8.88
CA ARG A 29 -5.93 -6.21 8.53
C ARG A 29 -7.34 -6.46 9.09
N ALA A 30 -7.68 -5.89 10.24
CA ALA A 30 -9.01 -6.05 10.83
C ALA A 30 -10.08 -5.29 10.05
N ASP A 31 -9.78 -4.05 9.67
CA ASP A 31 -10.76 -3.09 9.18
C ASP A 31 -10.89 -3.11 7.65
N ASP A 32 -9.80 -3.42 6.92
CA ASP A 32 -9.80 -3.38 5.47
C ASP A 32 -9.83 -4.80 4.84
N PRO A 33 -10.94 -5.21 4.20
CA PRO A 33 -11.03 -6.49 3.50
C PRO A 33 -10.15 -6.55 2.23
N MET A 34 -9.70 -5.42 1.70
CA MET A 34 -8.73 -5.38 0.60
C MET A 34 -7.34 -5.77 1.09
N ILE A 35 -6.87 -5.18 2.19
CA ILE A 35 -5.56 -5.52 2.79
C ILE A 35 -5.45 -7.01 3.08
N ARG A 36 -6.50 -7.61 3.66
CA ARG A 36 -6.54 -9.07 3.88
C ARG A 36 -6.39 -9.89 2.60
N ARG A 37 -6.94 -9.43 1.48
CA ARG A 37 -6.81 -10.13 0.20
C ARG A 37 -5.42 -9.97 -0.39
N LEU A 38 -4.80 -8.81 -0.20
CA LEU A 38 -3.44 -8.55 -0.66
C LEU A 38 -2.40 -9.36 0.13
N ASP A 39 -2.60 -9.56 1.44
CA ASP A 39 -1.73 -10.42 2.27
C ASP A 39 -1.63 -11.86 1.75
N ASP A 40 -2.75 -12.38 1.21
CA ASP A 40 -2.85 -13.74 0.68
C ASP A 40 -2.64 -13.80 -0.84
N ALA A 41 -2.45 -12.65 -1.51
CA ALA A 41 -2.24 -12.59 -2.94
C ALA A 41 -0.84 -13.11 -3.30
N PRO A 42 -0.69 -13.89 -4.39
CA PRO A 42 0.64 -14.18 -4.91
C PRO A 42 1.33 -12.88 -5.32
N LEU A 43 2.65 -12.85 -5.24
CA LEU A 43 3.42 -11.76 -5.83
C LEU A 43 3.15 -11.71 -7.33
N ASP A 44 3.03 -10.48 -7.84
CA ASP A 44 2.91 -10.23 -9.27
C ASP A 44 4.32 -10.25 -9.89
N ASP A 45 4.72 -11.44 -10.34
CA ASP A 45 6.00 -11.70 -11.00
C ASP A 45 5.86 -11.71 -12.54
N GLU A 46 4.83 -11.06 -13.09
CA GLU A 46 4.65 -10.96 -14.55
C GLU A 46 5.80 -10.18 -15.21
N GLU A 47 6.31 -10.70 -16.34
CA GLU A 47 7.35 -10.00 -17.10
C GLU A 47 6.78 -8.69 -17.65
N ILE A 48 7.46 -7.57 -17.36
CA ILE A 48 7.09 -6.29 -17.95
C ILE A 48 7.29 -6.35 -19.47
N SER A 49 6.24 -6.04 -20.22
CA SER A 49 6.34 -5.98 -21.68
C SER A 49 7.14 -4.75 -22.13
N PRO A 50 7.72 -4.78 -23.34
CA PRO A 50 8.41 -3.60 -23.88
C PRO A 50 7.52 -2.36 -24.01
N GLU A 51 6.21 -2.54 -24.21
CA GLU A 51 5.24 -1.44 -24.29
C GLU A 51 5.04 -0.79 -22.91
N GLU A 52 4.89 -1.59 -21.86
CA GLU A 52 4.78 -1.11 -20.49
C GLU A 52 6.06 -0.43 -20.02
N GLU A 53 7.23 -0.98 -20.34
CA GLU A 53 8.50 -0.36 -20.03
C GLU A 53 8.64 1.01 -20.72
N ALA A 54 8.22 1.10 -21.99
CA ALA A 54 8.19 2.37 -22.73
C ALA A 54 7.22 3.38 -22.09
N ALA A 55 6.02 2.96 -21.70
CA ALA A 55 5.03 3.84 -21.06
C ALA A 55 5.51 4.35 -19.68
N VAL A 56 6.16 3.49 -18.90
CA VAL A 56 6.76 3.90 -17.62
C VAL A 56 7.90 4.89 -17.85
N GLN A 57 8.72 4.68 -18.88
CA GLN A 57 9.82 5.60 -19.19
C GLN A 57 9.31 6.96 -19.68
N GLU A 58 8.27 6.98 -20.53
CA GLU A 58 7.59 8.20 -20.96
C GLU A 58 7.10 9.02 -19.75
N ALA A 59 6.38 8.39 -18.84
CA ALA A 59 5.89 9.06 -17.63
C ALA A 59 7.02 9.63 -16.75
N ARG A 60 8.15 8.92 -16.65
CA ARG A 60 9.34 9.39 -15.92
C ARG A 60 9.96 10.62 -16.60
N ASP A 61 10.07 10.61 -17.93
CA ASP A 61 10.62 11.71 -18.71
C ASP A 61 9.75 12.96 -18.62
N GLU A 62 8.43 12.82 -18.65
CA GLU A 62 7.48 13.93 -18.43
C GLU A 62 7.66 14.57 -17.04
N VAL A 63 7.76 13.74 -16.00
CA VAL A 63 8.01 14.23 -14.63
C VAL A 63 9.35 14.96 -14.56
N ALA A 64 10.39 14.44 -15.20
CA ALA A 64 11.71 15.06 -15.24
C ALA A 64 11.71 16.38 -16.04
N ALA A 65 10.91 16.47 -17.09
CA ALA A 65 10.70 17.68 -17.88
C ALA A 65 9.84 18.74 -17.17
N GLY A 66 9.29 18.42 -15.99
CA GLY A 66 8.46 19.33 -15.22
C GLY A 66 7.04 19.46 -15.77
N ALA A 67 6.50 18.37 -16.33
CA ALA A 67 5.12 18.34 -16.80
C ALA A 67 4.13 18.81 -15.70
N PRO A 68 3.05 19.53 -16.09
CA PRO A 68 2.05 20.00 -15.14
C PRO A 68 1.44 18.82 -14.37
N ARG A 69 1.31 18.96 -13.06
CA ARG A 69 0.65 17.97 -12.21
C ARG A 69 -0.81 18.39 -12.00
N VAL A 70 -1.72 17.43 -12.10
CA VAL A 70 -3.12 17.63 -11.73
C VAL A 70 -3.29 17.22 -10.27
N SER A 71 -3.98 18.04 -9.48
CA SER A 71 -4.25 17.69 -8.08
C SER A 71 -5.32 16.61 -7.99
N GLN A 72 -5.29 15.80 -6.94
CA GLN A 72 -6.34 14.80 -6.70
C GLN A 72 -7.72 15.46 -6.62
N ASP A 73 -7.83 16.63 -5.99
CA ASP A 73 -9.08 17.39 -5.87
C ASP A 73 -9.64 17.84 -7.23
N GLU A 74 -8.75 18.18 -8.17
CA GLU A 74 -9.13 18.55 -9.53
C GLU A 74 -9.67 17.34 -10.29
N ILE A 75 -8.99 16.20 -10.23
CA ILE A 75 -9.47 14.94 -10.81
C ILE A 75 -10.83 14.55 -10.20
N LYS A 76 -10.95 14.58 -8.87
CA LYS A 76 -12.21 14.28 -8.18
C LYS A 76 -13.37 15.16 -8.67
N ARG A 77 -13.12 16.46 -8.85
CA ARG A 77 -14.10 17.42 -9.35
C ARG A 77 -14.48 17.15 -10.81
N GLU A 78 -13.52 16.82 -11.65
CA GLU A 78 -13.74 16.51 -13.07
C GLU A 78 -14.59 15.25 -13.25
N PHE A 79 -14.30 14.20 -12.47
CA PHE A 79 -14.97 12.90 -12.59
C PHE A 79 -16.17 12.72 -11.64
N GLY A 80 -16.50 13.72 -10.82
CA GLY A 80 -17.65 13.69 -9.91
C GLY A 80 -17.55 12.65 -8.80
N VAL A 81 -16.33 12.34 -8.36
CA VAL A 81 -16.04 11.36 -7.29
C VAL A 81 -15.51 12.10 -6.07
N GLU A 82 -16.38 12.37 -5.09
CA GLU A 82 -16.00 13.00 -3.82
C GLU A 82 -15.29 12.02 -2.88
#